data_AF-A0A673GZ51-F1
#
_entry.id   AF-A0A673GZ51-F1
#
_cell.length_a   1.000
_cell.length_b   1.000
_cell.length_c   1.000
_cell.angle_alpha   90.00
_cell.angle_beta   90.00
_cell.angle_gamma   90.00
#
_symmetry.space_group_name_H-M   'P 1'
#
loop_
_entity.id
_entity.type
_entity.pdbx_description
1 polymer ?
#
loop_
_entity_poly.entity_id
_entity_poly.type
_entity_poly.pdbx_seq_one_letter_code
_entity_poly.pdbx_strand_id
1 'polypeptide(L)'
;MLKETLRLLFLGALLESVSPRGCSSFFCRKSHRVSGSRFGVDPGKPLMLTPYLEEGKIEEAKKLSLVGPLPGANVKSYSGYLTVNKTYNSNLFFWFFPAQERPETAPVLLWLQGGPGGTSMFGLFVEHGPYFVHKNLTLGYRDFPWTSRYSVLYIDNPVGTGWSFTEDDRGFAQNQDDVGRDLYSALIQFFQIFSEFQSNPFYATGESYAGKYVPAIGYYIHKNNPSAKVKINFKGVAIGDGLCDPELVNENLNVACLEIMAFLCFDMLQLQHAHNGAVIKVQLVFHYLKKKKGIRCLFCCKIYQICLINYYLTKINLA
;
A
#
# COMPACT_ATOMS: atom_id res chain seq x y z
N MET A 1 -6.48 -43.13 27.37
CA MET A 1 -5.95 -41.99 26.58
C MET A 1 -6.99 -40.98 26.09
N LEU A 2 -8.19 -40.87 26.71
CA LEU A 2 -9.11 -39.73 26.47
C LEU A 2 -9.55 -39.05 27.80
N LYS A 3 -9.16 -39.61 28.95
CA LYS A 3 -9.42 -39.04 30.28
C LYS A 3 -8.24 -38.25 30.86
N GLU A 4 -7.03 -38.43 30.33
CA GLU A 4 -5.84 -37.68 30.75
C GLU A 4 -5.68 -36.36 29.98
N THR A 5 -6.12 -36.32 28.72
CA THR A 5 -6.09 -35.10 27.88
C THR A 5 -7.10 -34.05 28.34
N LEU A 6 -8.25 -34.47 28.90
CA LEU A 6 -9.27 -33.55 29.42
C LEU A 6 -8.92 -32.92 30.77
N ARG A 7 -8.02 -33.53 31.56
CA ARG A 7 -7.55 -32.94 32.83
C ARG A 7 -6.55 -31.80 32.62
N LEU A 8 -5.78 -31.83 31.52
CA LEU A 8 -4.87 -30.74 31.15
C LEU A 8 -5.61 -29.52 30.56
N LEU A 9 -6.78 -29.72 29.94
CA LEU A 9 -7.60 -28.63 29.40
C LEU A 9 -8.45 -27.89 30.45
N PHE A 10 -8.66 -28.47 31.64
CA PHE A 10 -9.39 -27.81 32.73
C PHE A 10 -8.50 -27.21 33.84
N LEU A 11 -7.19 -27.53 33.87
CA LEU A 11 -6.25 -26.89 34.81
C LEU A 11 -5.65 -25.56 34.29
N GLY A 12 -5.77 -25.26 32.98
CA GLY A 12 -5.33 -23.99 32.41
C GLY A 12 -6.37 -22.86 32.49
N ALA A 13 -7.59 -23.15 32.93
CA ALA A 13 -8.72 -22.21 32.89
C ALA A 13 -9.06 -21.55 34.23
N LEU A 14 -8.23 -21.73 35.27
CA LEU A 14 -8.52 -21.23 36.63
C LEU A 14 -7.43 -20.33 37.25
N LEU A 15 -6.42 -19.90 36.47
CA LEU A 15 -5.38 -18.97 36.94
C LEU A 15 -4.98 -17.95 35.88
N GLU A 16 -5.93 -17.23 35.30
CA GLU A 16 -5.66 -15.89 34.77
C GLU A 16 -6.81 -14.97 35.16
N SER A 17 -6.62 -14.34 36.32
CA SER A 17 -7.36 -13.17 36.76
C SER A 17 -7.41 -12.13 35.64
N VAL A 18 -8.61 -11.60 35.39
CA VAL A 18 -8.86 -10.40 34.59
C VAL A 18 -7.93 -9.28 35.07
N SER A 19 -6.90 -9.01 34.28
CA SER A 19 -6.02 -7.85 34.38
C SER A 19 -5.88 -7.28 32.96
N PRO A 20 -6.04 -5.97 32.74
CA PRO A 20 -5.98 -5.39 31.41
C PRO A 20 -4.57 -5.65 30.87
N ARG A 21 -4.46 -6.43 29.78
CA ARG A 21 -3.17 -6.72 29.15
C ARG A 21 -2.58 -5.43 28.64
N GLY A 22 -1.68 -4.87 29.44
CA GLY A 22 -0.80 -3.78 29.08
C GLY A 22 0.00 -4.15 27.85
N CYS A 23 0.12 -3.18 26.96
CA CYS A 23 0.97 -3.17 25.78
C CYS A 23 2.36 -3.76 26.06
N SER A 24 2.81 -4.71 25.24
CA SER A 24 4.14 -5.29 25.39
C SER A 24 5.20 -4.20 25.17
N SER A 25 6.22 -4.20 26.03
CA SER A 25 7.28 -3.17 26.10
C SER A 25 8.11 -3.01 24.82
N PHE A 26 7.93 -3.90 23.85
CA PHE A 26 8.57 -3.80 22.54
C PHE A 26 7.82 -2.86 21.58
N PHE A 27 6.49 -2.75 21.70
CA PHE A 27 5.65 -1.91 20.85
C PHE A 27 5.24 -0.60 21.53
N CYS A 28 5.18 -0.56 22.87
CA CYS A 28 4.96 0.69 23.61
C CYS A 28 6.27 1.40 23.97
N ARG A 29 7.01 1.82 22.94
CA ARG A 29 7.93 2.94 23.15
C ARG A 29 7.13 4.23 23.07
N LYS A 30 7.05 4.93 24.22
CA LYS A 30 6.73 6.36 24.31
C LYS A 30 7.18 7.06 23.05
N SER A 31 6.28 7.85 22.43
CA SER A 31 6.58 8.83 21.38
C SER A 31 8.01 9.33 21.49
N HIS A 32 8.92 8.65 20.78
CA HIS A 32 10.25 9.17 20.60
C HIS A 32 10.03 10.27 19.57
N ARG A 33 10.06 11.52 20.03
CA ARG A 33 10.40 12.65 19.16
C ARG A 33 11.47 12.15 18.21
N VAL A 34 11.20 12.20 16.91
CA VAL A 34 12.18 11.90 15.87
C VAL A 34 13.48 12.52 16.33
N SER A 35 14.49 11.68 16.60
CA SER A 35 15.78 12.15 17.07
C SER A 35 16.22 13.27 16.14
N GLY A 36 16.56 14.44 16.71
CA GLY A 36 17.06 15.56 15.92
C GLY A 36 18.10 15.08 14.91
N SER A 37 18.08 15.65 13.71
CA SER A 37 19.00 15.27 12.63
C SER A 37 20.40 15.06 13.19
N ARG A 38 21.01 13.90 12.93
CA ARG A 38 22.42 13.63 13.29
C ARG A 38 23.39 14.64 12.65
N PHE A 39 22.89 15.42 11.69
CA PHE A 39 23.61 16.46 10.97
C PHE A 39 23.28 17.88 11.46
N GLY A 40 22.50 18.03 12.54
CA GLY A 40 22.14 19.34 13.10
C GLY A 40 21.21 20.18 12.22
N VAL A 41 20.64 19.58 11.16
CA VAL A 41 19.70 20.25 10.25
C VAL A 41 18.30 20.22 10.86
N ASP A 42 17.70 21.39 11.08
CA ASP A 42 16.30 21.51 11.43
C ASP A 42 15.44 21.24 10.18
N PRO A 43 14.63 20.15 10.15
CA PRO A 43 13.77 19.85 9.01
C PRO A 43 12.55 20.80 8.91
N GLY A 44 12.38 21.71 9.88
CA GLY A 44 11.25 22.62 9.96
C GLY A 44 10.02 21.96 10.58
N LYS A 45 8.89 22.69 10.52
CA LYS A 45 7.60 22.19 11.02
C LYS A 45 6.92 21.27 9.99
N PRO A 46 6.19 20.22 10.42
CA PRO A 46 5.38 19.41 9.52
C PRO A 46 4.40 20.27 8.71
N LEU A 47 4.39 20.10 7.38
CA LEU A 47 3.43 20.76 6.50
C LEU A 47 2.08 20.02 6.56
N MET A 48 1.19 20.50 7.42
CA MET A 48 -0.16 19.98 7.56
C MET A 48 -1.05 20.54 6.45
N LEU A 49 -1.51 19.70 5.52
CA LEU A 49 -2.32 20.16 4.38
C LEU A 49 -3.81 20.23 4.73
N THR A 50 -4.32 19.33 5.58
CA THR A 50 -5.75 19.23 5.91
C THR A 50 -6.41 20.56 6.34
N PRO A 51 -5.78 21.43 7.16
CA PRO A 51 -6.36 22.73 7.50
C PRO A 51 -6.67 23.60 6.27
N TYR A 52 -5.80 23.59 5.26
CA TYR A 52 -6.03 24.34 4.01
C TYR A 52 -7.23 23.78 3.23
N LEU A 53 -7.45 22.47 3.25
CA LEU A 53 -8.60 21.84 2.58
C LEU A 53 -9.91 22.25 3.25
N GLU A 54 -9.92 22.33 4.58
CA GLU A 54 -11.08 22.73 5.37
C GLU A 54 -11.46 24.19 5.16
N GLU A 55 -10.46 25.04 4.93
CA GLU A 55 -10.64 26.44 4.56
C GLU A 55 -10.94 26.65 3.06
N GLY A 56 -10.97 25.58 2.25
CA GLY A 56 -11.17 25.66 0.80
C GLY A 56 -9.97 26.20 0.00
N LYS A 57 -8.80 26.31 0.63
CA LYS A 57 -7.56 26.83 0.05
C LYS A 57 -6.76 25.75 -0.68
N ILE A 58 -7.41 25.07 -1.64
CA ILE A 58 -6.86 23.88 -2.31
C ILE A 58 -5.59 24.21 -3.11
N GLU A 59 -5.60 25.29 -3.89
CA GLU A 59 -4.44 25.71 -4.70
C GLU A 59 -3.24 26.09 -3.82
N GLU A 60 -3.49 26.67 -2.65
CA GLU A 60 -2.44 26.99 -1.67
C GLU A 60 -1.84 25.72 -1.08
N ALA A 61 -2.67 24.76 -0.67
CA ALA A 61 -2.22 23.45 -0.18
C ALA A 61 -1.32 22.76 -1.21
N LYS A 62 -1.76 22.73 -2.47
CA LYS A 62 -1.01 22.15 -3.58
C LYS A 62 0.33 22.87 -3.80
N LYS A 63 0.33 24.21 -3.83
CA LYS A 63 1.54 25.02 -3.99
C LYS A 63 2.53 24.77 -2.85
N LEU A 64 2.07 24.75 -1.60
CA LEU A 64 2.93 24.52 -0.44
C LEU A 64 3.50 23.10 -0.43
N SER A 65 2.77 22.11 -0.92
CA SER A 65 3.25 20.73 -0.99
C SER A 65 4.36 20.50 -2.01
N LEU A 66 4.63 21.45 -2.93
CA LEU A 66 5.67 21.30 -3.95
C LEU A 66 7.05 21.17 -3.30
N VAL A 67 7.72 20.05 -3.59
CA VAL A 67 9.06 19.77 -3.07
C VAL A 67 10.09 20.63 -3.82
N GLY A 68 10.94 21.32 -3.06
CA GLY A 68 12.04 22.12 -3.57
C GLY A 68 13.16 21.29 -4.19
N PRO A 69 14.19 21.95 -4.77
CA PRO A 69 15.30 21.26 -5.41
C PRO A 69 16.05 20.35 -4.43
N LEU A 70 16.25 19.09 -4.82
CA LEU A 70 17.03 18.12 -4.07
C LEU A 70 18.47 18.02 -4.61
N PRO A 71 19.49 17.78 -3.77
CA PRO A 71 20.87 17.63 -4.21
C PRO A 71 21.06 16.42 -5.15
N GLY A 72 21.67 16.66 -6.32
CA GLY A 72 22.05 15.62 -7.28
C GLY A 72 21.00 15.33 -8.35
N ALA A 73 19.76 15.02 -7.96
CA ALA A 73 18.66 14.74 -8.88
C ALA A 73 17.38 15.42 -8.40
N ASN A 74 16.59 15.96 -9.33
CA ASN A 74 15.40 16.73 -9.01
C ASN A 74 14.22 16.36 -9.94
N VAL A 75 13.34 15.49 -9.47
CA VAL A 75 12.07 15.14 -10.10
C VAL A 75 10.95 15.91 -9.40
N LYS A 76 10.10 16.57 -10.20
CA LYS A 76 8.91 17.27 -9.71
C LYS A 76 8.07 16.35 -8.84
N SER A 77 7.83 16.77 -7.61
CA SER A 77 7.11 15.97 -6.63
C SER A 77 6.46 16.84 -5.57
N TYR A 78 5.57 16.23 -4.79
CA TYR A 78 4.79 16.90 -3.76
C TYR A 78 4.78 16.07 -2.48
N SER A 79 4.92 16.69 -1.33
CA SER A 79 4.86 15.99 -0.05
C SER A 79 4.17 16.83 1.03
N GLY A 80 3.72 16.15 2.08
CA GLY A 80 3.05 16.79 3.20
C GLY A 80 2.33 15.77 4.06
N TYR A 81 1.53 16.28 4.99
CA TYR A 81 0.78 15.48 5.95
C TYR A 81 -0.72 15.66 5.76
N LEU A 82 -1.42 14.53 5.81
CA LEU A 82 -2.88 14.45 5.75
C LEU A 82 -3.40 13.94 7.11
N THR A 83 -4.18 14.76 7.80
CA THR A 83 -4.83 14.39 9.06
C THR A 83 -5.97 13.43 8.76
N VAL A 84 -5.85 12.21 9.28
CA VAL A 84 -6.81 11.12 9.09
C VAL A 84 -7.69 10.90 10.31
N ASN A 85 -7.24 11.33 11.49
CA ASN A 85 -8.04 11.31 12.72
C ASN A 85 -7.72 12.55 13.58
N LYS A 86 -8.67 13.49 13.67
CA LYS A 86 -8.50 14.72 14.46
C LYS A 86 -8.47 14.49 15.97
N THR A 87 -9.17 13.46 16.46
CA THR A 87 -9.30 13.18 17.89
C THR A 87 -7.94 12.89 18.53
N TYR A 88 -7.08 12.19 17.80
CA TYR A 88 -5.73 11.79 18.25
C TYR A 88 -4.62 12.53 17.50
N ASN A 89 -4.98 13.54 16.70
CA ASN A 89 -4.07 14.21 15.78
C ASN A 89 -3.21 13.20 14.99
N SER A 90 -3.86 12.20 14.39
CA SER A 90 -3.20 11.18 13.56
C SER A 90 -3.06 11.67 12.13
N ASN A 91 -1.83 11.58 11.61
CA ASN A 91 -1.42 12.17 10.35
C ASN A 91 -0.61 11.17 9.52
N LEU A 92 -0.98 11.02 8.25
CA LEU A 92 -0.22 10.23 7.28
C LEU A 92 0.67 11.14 6.45
N PHE A 93 1.96 10.82 6.37
CA PHE A 93 2.88 11.42 5.44
C PHE A 93 2.73 10.79 4.06
N PHE A 94 2.75 11.64 3.02
CA PHE A 94 2.83 11.17 1.64
C PHE A 94 3.94 11.88 0.86
N TRP A 95 4.39 11.20 -0.20
CA TRP A 95 5.21 11.78 -1.25
C TRP A 95 4.69 11.33 -2.61
N PHE A 96 4.22 12.28 -3.41
CA PHE A 96 3.62 12.07 -4.71
C PHE A 96 4.54 12.52 -5.85
N PHE A 97 4.66 11.68 -6.87
CA PHE A 97 5.41 11.94 -8.09
C PHE A 97 4.49 11.79 -9.29
N PRO A 98 4.09 12.88 -9.95
CA PRO A 98 3.44 12.79 -11.26
C PRO A 98 4.30 12.02 -12.26
N ALA A 99 3.66 11.30 -13.19
CA ALA A 99 4.37 10.64 -14.27
C ALA A 99 5.20 11.64 -15.08
N GLN A 100 6.39 11.24 -15.50
CA GLN A 100 7.24 12.05 -16.37
C GLN A 100 6.69 12.09 -17.80
N GLU A 101 6.11 10.99 -18.25
CA GLU A 101 5.45 10.86 -19.55
C GLU A 101 3.92 10.96 -19.38
N ARG A 102 3.30 11.92 -20.08
CA ARG A 102 1.83 12.11 -20.15
C ARG A 102 1.13 12.10 -18.77
N PRO A 103 1.57 12.92 -17.80
CA PRO A 103 1.00 12.96 -16.44
C PRO A 103 -0.52 13.14 -16.40
N GLU A 104 -1.09 13.85 -17.38
CA GLU A 104 -2.51 14.13 -17.51
C GLU A 104 -3.37 12.89 -17.81
N THR A 105 -2.80 11.80 -18.30
CA THR A 105 -3.52 10.55 -18.60
C THR A 105 -2.91 9.31 -17.93
N ALA A 106 -1.69 9.41 -17.41
CA ALA A 106 -1.00 8.33 -16.74
C ALA A 106 -1.78 7.81 -15.52
N PRO A 107 -1.89 6.49 -15.32
CA PRO A 107 -2.51 5.92 -14.12
C PRO A 107 -1.83 6.43 -12.83
N VAL A 108 -2.64 6.59 -11.79
CA VAL A 108 -2.17 6.87 -10.43
C VAL A 108 -2.03 5.57 -9.66
N LEU A 109 -0.83 5.30 -9.15
CA LEU A 109 -0.53 4.15 -8.32
C LEU A 109 -0.34 4.62 -6.87
N LEU A 110 -1.12 4.08 -5.94
CA LEU A 110 -0.76 4.13 -4.52
C LEU A 110 0.23 3.01 -4.23
N TRP A 111 1.41 3.31 -3.68
CA TRP A 111 2.37 2.32 -3.20
C TRP A 111 2.38 2.24 -1.66
N LEU A 112 2.25 1.01 -1.14
CA LEU A 112 2.27 0.71 0.29
C LEU A 112 3.34 -0.35 0.61
N GLN A 113 4.31 0.01 1.44
CA GLN A 113 5.26 -0.95 1.98
C GLN A 113 4.64 -1.81 3.10
N GLY A 114 5.16 -3.03 3.26
CA GLY A 114 4.72 -3.99 4.26
C GLY A 114 5.28 -3.78 5.67
N GLY A 115 5.89 -4.83 6.24
CA GLY A 115 6.40 -4.86 7.63
C GLY A 115 5.60 -5.81 8.53
N PRO A 116 4.52 -5.37 9.22
CA PRO A 116 3.90 -4.03 9.24
C PRO A 116 4.82 -2.94 9.83
N GLY A 117 4.58 -1.67 9.48
CA GLY A 117 5.39 -0.54 9.97
C GLY A 117 6.58 -0.14 9.09
N GLY A 118 6.73 -0.76 7.91
CA GLY A 118 7.77 -0.39 6.95
C GLY A 118 7.40 0.91 6.22
N THR A 119 8.36 1.84 6.10
CA THR A 119 8.15 3.09 5.36
C THR A 119 8.03 2.84 3.86
N SER A 120 7.06 3.50 3.21
CA SER A 120 6.92 3.49 1.76
C SER A 120 8.03 4.27 1.05
N MET A 121 8.86 4.99 1.81
CA MET A 121 10.10 5.57 1.28
C MET A 121 11.11 4.50 0.87
N PHE A 122 10.96 3.27 1.37
CA PHE A 122 11.75 2.13 0.89
C PHE A 122 11.51 1.89 -0.61
N GLY A 123 10.25 1.76 -1.04
CA GLY A 123 9.91 1.63 -2.47
C GLY A 123 10.37 2.82 -3.31
N LEU A 124 10.33 4.02 -2.73
CA LEU A 124 10.80 5.25 -3.39
C LEU A 124 12.32 5.23 -3.63
N PHE A 125 13.14 4.98 -2.60
CA PHE A 125 14.60 5.13 -2.68
C PHE A 125 15.34 3.85 -3.08
N VAL A 126 14.77 2.67 -2.84
CA VAL A 126 15.46 1.38 -2.99
C VAL A 126 14.96 0.63 -4.21
N GLU A 127 13.65 0.66 -4.47
CA GLU A 127 13.02 -0.26 -5.42
C GLU A 127 12.78 0.37 -6.79
N HIS A 128 11.70 1.15 -6.91
CA HIS A 128 11.16 1.57 -8.21
C HIS A 128 10.82 3.06 -8.28
N GLY A 129 11.08 3.83 -7.22
CA GLY A 129 10.97 5.28 -7.29
C GLY A 129 12.06 5.93 -8.15
N PRO A 130 11.96 7.25 -8.39
CA PRO A 130 12.80 7.96 -9.34
C PRO A 130 14.27 8.06 -8.95
N TYR A 131 14.57 7.80 -7.67
CA TYR A 131 15.88 8.05 -7.09
C TYR A 131 16.57 6.79 -6.62
N PHE A 132 17.89 6.85 -6.58
CA PHE A 132 18.71 6.09 -5.64
C PHE A 132 19.58 7.07 -4.84
N VAL A 133 20.05 6.65 -3.67
CA VAL A 133 20.85 7.50 -2.76
C VAL A 133 22.33 7.13 -2.86
N HIS A 134 23.18 8.09 -3.20
CA HIS A 134 24.63 7.92 -3.21
C HIS A 134 25.22 7.96 -1.78
N LYS A 135 26.45 7.45 -1.62
CA LYS A 135 27.17 7.48 -0.32
C LYS A 135 27.40 8.88 0.24
N ASN A 136 27.49 9.89 -0.62
CA ASN A 136 27.62 11.30 -0.25
C ASN A 136 26.27 11.97 0.07
N LEU A 137 25.18 11.19 0.20
CA LEU A 137 23.82 11.65 0.51
C LEU A 137 23.17 12.53 -0.58
N THR A 138 23.70 12.54 -1.81
CA THR A 138 23.01 13.12 -2.97
C THR A 138 22.16 12.07 -3.68
N LEU A 139 21.14 12.52 -4.41
CA LEU A 139 20.27 11.67 -5.21
C LEU A 139 20.83 11.47 -6.62
N GLY A 140 20.62 10.29 -7.19
CA GLY A 140 20.82 10.00 -8.61
C GLY A 140 19.50 9.52 -9.24
N TYR A 141 19.37 9.63 -10.56
CA TYR A 141 18.20 9.14 -11.30
C TYR A 141 18.27 7.63 -11.49
N ARG A 142 17.18 6.91 -11.18
CA ARG A 142 17.04 5.49 -11.52
C ARG A 142 16.76 5.33 -13.01
N ASP A 143 17.32 4.29 -13.64
CA ASP A 143 17.15 4.04 -15.08
C ASP A 143 15.74 3.58 -15.46
N PHE A 144 15.10 2.79 -14.60
CA PHE A 144 13.77 2.22 -14.84
C PHE A 144 12.77 2.54 -13.71
N PRO A 145 12.47 3.83 -13.46
CA PRO A 145 11.56 4.21 -12.40
C PRO A 145 10.12 4.03 -12.87
N TRP A 146 9.23 3.57 -11.99
CA TRP A 146 7.79 3.54 -12.29
C TRP A 146 7.22 4.93 -12.59
N THR A 147 7.82 5.97 -11.98
CA THR A 147 7.43 7.37 -12.21
C THR A 147 7.69 7.86 -13.64
N SER A 148 8.34 7.07 -14.49
CA SER A 148 8.41 7.37 -15.93
C SER A 148 7.01 7.39 -16.56
N ARG A 149 6.18 6.38 -16.26
CA ARG A 149 4.88 6.14 -16.93
C ARG A 149 3.67 6.18 -16.02
N TYR A 150 3.88 6.22 -14.71
CA TYR A 150 2.83 6.23 -13.71
C TYR A 150 3.01 7.40 -12.76
N SER A 151 1.90 7.97 -12.31
CA SER A 151 1.91 8.93 -11.22
C SER A 151 1.88 8.15 -9.91
N VAL A 152 2.96 8.16 -9.13
CA VAL A 152 3.11 7.27 -7.96
C VAL A 152 2.98 8.06 -6.66
N LEU A 153 2.04 7.64 -5.82
CA LEU A 153 1.76 8.15 -4.49
C LEU A 153 2.29 7.17 -3.45
N TYR A 154 3.38 7.54 -2.77
CA TYR A 154 3.93 6.77 -1.65
C TYR A 154 3.33 7.30 -0.35
N ILE A 155 2.75 6.42 0.48
CA ILE A 155 2.20 6.80 1.79
C ILE A 155 2.85 5.95 2.88
N ASP A 156 3.37 6.61 3.92
CA ASP A 156 3.82 5.91 5.12
C ASP A 156 2.61 5.44 5.93
N ASN A 157 2.38 4.12 5.92
CA ASN A 157 1.20 3.48 6.48
C ASN A 157 1.57 2.28 7.36
N PRO A 158 0.86 2.00 8.46
CA PRO A 158 -0.19 2.81 9.10
C PRO A 158 0.33 4.08 9.80
N VAL A 159 -0.55 4.81 10.49
CA VAL A 159 -0.16 5.89 11.41
C VAL A 159 0.93 5.39 12.37
N GLY A 160 2.02 6.15 12.50
CA GLY A 160 3.22 5.75 13.26
C GLY A 160 4.36 5.17 12.42
N THR A 161 4.11 4.79 11.16
CA THR A 161 5.13 4.35 10.22
C THR A 161 5.94 5.53 9.70
N GLY A 162 7.27 5.37 9.61
CA GLY A 162 8.14 6.34 8.93
C GLY A 162 7.99 7.75 9.50
N TRP A 163 7.52 8.69 8.67
CA TRP A 163 7.22 10.06 9.10
C TRP A 163 5.77 10.27 9.55
N SER A 164 4.85 9.34 9.31
CA SER A 164 3.47 9.40 9.81
C SER A 164 3.43 9.31 11.34
N PHE A 165 2.58 10.11 11.98
CA PHE A 165 2.58 10.23 13.45
C PHE A 165 1.19 10.47 14.03
N THR A 166 1.08 10.30 15.35
CA THR A 166 -0.08 10.66 16.17
C THR A 166 0.42 11.23 17.49
N GLU A 167 -0.38 12.09 18.14
CA GLU A 167 -0.05 12.65 19.46
C GLU A 167 -0.59 11.79 20.62
N ASP A 168 -1.36 10.75 20.32
CA ASP A 168 -1.95 9.85 21.31
C ASP A 168 -1.82 8.40 20.85
N ASP A 169 -1.36 7.50 21.72
CA ASP A 169 -1.15 6.09 21.39
C ASP A 169 -2.44 5.38 20.93
N ARG A 170 -3.62 5.89 21.30
CA ARG A 170 -4.91 5.40 20.81
C ARG A 170 -5.15 5.70 19.33
N GLY A 171 -4.32 6.57 18.73
CA GLY A 171 -4.31 6.89 17.32
C GLY A 171 -3.58 5.88 16.43
N PHE A 172 -2.88 4.89 17.01
CA PHE A 172 -2.27 3.80 16.24
C PHE A 172 -3.30 2.78 15.78
N ALA A 173 -3.23 2.39 14.50
CA ALA A 173 -4.11 1.39 13.92
C ALA A 173 -3.99 0.04 14.61
N GLN A 174 -5.13 -0.54 15.01
CA GLN A 174 -5.18 -1.83 15.71
C GLN A 174 -5.57 -3.00 14.78
N ASN A 175 -6.14 -2.68 13.62
CA ASN A 175 -6.64 -3.67 12.66
C ASN A 175 -6.73 -3.09 11.24
N GLN A 176 -7.14 -3.92 10.26
CA GLN A 176 -7.24 -3.53 8.86
C GLN A 176 -8.38 -2.55 8.57
N ASP A 177 -9.42 -2.48 9.42
CA ASP A 177 -10.47 -1.48 9.28
C ASP A 177 -9.95 -0.08 9.62
N ASP A 178 -9.09 0.04 10.65
CA ASP A 178 -8.40 1.30 10.94
C ASP A 178 -7.52 1.74 9.78
N VAL A 179 -6.70 0.82 9.24
CA VAL A 179 -5.84 1.07 8.08
C VAL A 179 -6.66 1.51 6.86
N GLY A 180 -7.70 0.76 6.52
CA GLY A 180 -8.55 1.05 5.37
C GLY A 180 -9.27 2.39 5.49
N ARG A 181 -9.79 2.72 6.68
CA ARG A 181 -10.45 4.00 6.98
C ARG A 181 -9.49 5.17 6.83
N ASP A 182 -8.30 5.07 7.43
CA ASP A 182 -7.34 6.16 7.48
C ASP A 182 -6.71 6.39 6.09
N LEU A 183 -6.34 5.33 5.37
CA LEU A 183 -5.89 5.42 3.98
C LEU A 183 -6.96 6.00 3.06
N TYR A 184 -8.24 5.61 3.23
CA TYR A 184 -9.33 6.15 2.43
C TYR A 184 -9.50 7.66 2.69
N SER A 185 -9.45 8.09 3.96
CA SER A 185 -9.46 9.51 4.33
C SER A 185 -8.32 10.28 3.65
N ALA A 186 -7.11 9.74 3.67
CA ALA A 186 -5.96 10.34 2.99
C ALA A 186 -6.14 10.40 1.46
N LEU A 187 -6.64 9.35 0.82
CA LEU A 187 -6.88 9.36 -0.64
C LEU A 187 -7.93 10.39 -1.05
N ILE A 188 -9.00 10.57 -0.26
CA ILE A 188 -10.00 11.59 -0.54
C ILE A 188 -9.38 12.99 -0.49
N GLN A 189 -8.57 13.28 0.54
CA GLN A 189 -7.86 14.55 0.65
C GLN A 189 -6.83 14.74 -0.48
N PHE A 190 -6.10 13.69 -0.82
CA PHE A 190 -5.17 13.69 -1.94
C PHE A 190 -5.87 14.08 -3.26
N PHE A 191 -6.99 13.45 -3.60
CA PHE A 191 -7.74 13.79 -4.81
C PHE A 191 -8.49 15.13 -4.73
N GLN A 192 -8.67 15.72 -3.54
CA GLN A 192 -9.09 17.12 -3.41
C GLN A 192 -7.96 18.07 -3.81
N ILE A 193 -6.73 17.82 -3.36
CA ILE A 193 -5.54 18.64 -3.68
C ILE A 193 -5.14 18.50 -5.15
N PHE A 194 -5.12 17.26 -5.64
CA PHE A 194 -4.66 16.89 -6.97
C PHE A 194 -5.85 16.47 -7.85
N SER A 195 -6.87 17.33 -7.90
CA SER A 195 -8.14 17.04 -8.58
C SER A 195 -7.98 16.75 -10.07
N GLU A 196 -6.91 17.24 -10.71
CA GLU A 196 -6.61 16.93 -12.11
C GLU A 196 -6.29 15.44 -12.36
N PHE A 197 -5.91 14.68 -11.32
CA PHE A 197 -5.64 13.25 -11.42
C PHE A 197 -6.85 12.38 -11.09
N GLN A 198 -7.98 12.97 -10.68
CA GLN A 198 -9.15 12.22 -10.20
C GLN A 198 -9.78 11.33 -11.29
N SER A 199 -9.72 11.77 -12.54
CA SER A 199 -10.23 11.02 -13.70
C SER A 199 -9.27 9.91 -14.14
N ASN A 200 -8.00 9.96 -13.73
CA ASN A 200 -7.00 8.97 -14.14
C ASN A 200 -7.31 7.60 -13.53
N PRO A 201 -7.00 6.49 -14.23
CA PRO A 201 -7.10 5.15 -13.64
C PRO A 201 -6.30 5.07 -12.33
N PHE A 202 -6.95 4.63 -11.25
CA PHE A 202 -6.30 4.47 -9.94
C PHE A 202 -6.13 2.99 -9.60
N TYR A 203 -4.94 2.63 -9.14
CA TYR A 203 -4.61 1.28 -8.65
C TYR A 203 -3.99 1.36 -7.25
N ALA A 204 -4.41 0.45 -6.37
CA ALA A 204 -3.75 0.27 -5.09
C ALA A 204 -2.70 -0.83 -5.20
N THR A 205 -1.44 -0.50 -4.92
CA THR A 205 -0.31 -1.41 -5.04
C THR A 205 0.53 -1.45 -3.76
N GLY A 206 1.30 -2.51 -3.58
CA GLY A 206 2.20 -2.64 -2.44
C GLY A 206 2.80 -4.03 -2.33
N GLU A 207 3.63 -4.23 -1.30
CA GLU A 207 4.32 -5.49 -1.09
C GLU A 207 4.32 -6.03 0.35
N SER A 208 4.66 -7.31 0.51
CA SER A 208 4.83 -7.96 1.81
C SER A 208 3.54 -7.89 2.64
N TYR A 209 3.56 -7.29 3.84
CA TYR A 209 2.36 -7.12 4.66
C TYR A 209 1.30 -6.22 3.99
N ALA A 210 1.63 -5.49 2.92
CA ALA A 210 0.63 -4.82 2.09
C ALA A 210 -0.34 -5.79 1.39
N GLY A 211 -0.06 -7.10 1.40
CA GLY A 211 -1.06 -8.14 1.14
C GLY A 211 -2.31 -8.07 2.04
N LYS A 212 -2.24 -7.36 3.17
CA LYS A 212 -3.39 -6.99 4.02
C LYS A 212 -3.88 -5.58 3.75
N TYR A 213 -2.97 -4.62 3.58
CA TYR A 213 -3.33 -3.20 3.40
C TYR A 213 -4.05 -2.92 2.07
N VAL A 214 -3.54 -3.48 0.96
CA VAL A 214 -4.06 -3.23 -0.38
C VAL A 214 -5.52 -3.73 -0.53
N PRO A 215 -5.89 -4.94 -0.07
CA PRO A 215 -7.30 -5.33 -0.01
C PRO A 215 -8.14 -4.46 0.92
N ALA A 216 -7.60 -4.03 2.07
CA ALA A 216 -8.33 -3.18 3.01
C ALA A 216 -8.72 -1.83 2.37
N ILE A 217 -7.76 -1.14 1.73
CA ILE A 217 -8.08 0.11 1.03
C ILE A 217 -8.97 -0.12 -0.19
N GLY A 218 -8.76 -1.22 -0.94
CA GLY A 218 -9.63 -1.59 -2.05
C GLY A 218 -11.09 -1.79 -1.62
N TYR A 219 -11.32 -2.44 -0.48
CA TYR A 219 -12.65 -2.60 0.13
C TYR A 219 -13.26 -1.26 0.53
N TYR A 220 -12.51 -0.40 1.20
CA TYR A 220 -13.00 0.92 1.61
C TYR A 220 -13.36 1.82 0.43
N ILE A 221 -12.55 1.81 -0.64
CA ILE A 221 -12.91 2.51 -1.88
C ILE A 221 -14.20 1.91 -2.45
N HIS A 222 -14.25 0.59 -2.67
CA HIS A 222 -15.43 -0.06 -3.24
C HIS A 222 -16.73 0.26 -2.49
N LYS A 223 -16.68 0.24 -1.16
CA LYS A 223 -17.83 0.49 -0.29
C LYS A 223 -18.30 1.95 -0.31
N ASN A 224 -17.38 2.91 -0.31
CA ASN A 224 -17.71 4.33 -0.11
C ASN A 224 -17.81 5.13 -1.42
N ASN A 225 -17.15 4.70 -2.48
CA ASN A 225 -17.10 5.41 -3.77
C ASN A 225 -18.48 5.66 -4.44
N PRO A 226 -19.51 4.79 -4.31
CA PRO A 226 -20.83 5.04 -4.91
C PRO A 226 -21.51 6.32 -4.41
N SER A 227 -21.35 6.66 -3.13
CA SER A 227 -21.95 7.83 -2.48
C SER A 227 -20.96 8.98 -2.24
N ALA A 228 -19.68 8.80 -2.57
CA ALA A 228 -18.64 9.80 -2.35
C ALA A 228 -18.80 11.01 -3.29
N LYS A 229 -18.58 12.21 -2.74
CA LYS A 229 -18.45 13.45 -3.53
C LYS A 229 -17.19 13.43 -4.38
N VAL A 230 -16.07 13.03 -3.78
CA VAL A 230 -14.79 12.81 -4.45
C VAL A 230 -14.73 11.33 -4.82
N LYS A 231 -14.96 11.03 -6.10
CA LYS A 231 -14.86 9.67 -6.60
C LYS A 231 -13.43 9.32 -6.97
N ILE A 232 -13.03 8.08 -6.71
CA ILE A 232 -11.75 7.50 -7.13
C ILE A 232 -12.04 6.58 -8.31
N ASN A 233 -11.37 6.78 -9.45
CA ASN A 233 -11.52 5.94 -10.64
C ASN A 233 -10.75 4.60 -10.47
N PHE A 234 -11.14 3.83 -9.46
CA PHE A 234 -10.47 2.61 -9.04
C PHE A 234 -10.62 1.48 -10.07
N LYS A 235 -9.48 0.97 -10.55
CA LYS A 235 -9.42 -0.07 -11.59
C LYS A 235 -8.94 -1.42 -11.11
N GLY A 236 -8.13 -1.46 -10.05
CA GLY A 236 -7.63 -2.73 -9.55
C GLY A 236 -6.54 -2.61 -8.50
N VAL A 237 -5.95 -3.76 -8.20
CA VAL A 237 -4.90 -3.93 -7.20
C VAL A 237 -3.72 -4.72 -7.77
N ALA A 238 -2.52 -4.48 -7.24
CA ALA A 238 -1.34 -5.32 -7.49
C ALA A 238 -0.57 -5.53 -6.17
N ILE A 239 -0.16 -6.76 -5.87
CA ILE A 239 0.46 -7.09 -4.58
C ILE A 239 1.71 -7.95 -4.84
N GLY A 240 2.88 -7.40 -4.51
CA GLY A 240 4.16 -8.12 -4.56
C GLY A 240 4.40 -8.92 -3.29
N ASP A 241 4.77 -10.19 -3.39
CA ASP A 241 5.21 -11.02 -2.26
C ASP A 241 4.29 -10.95 -1.03
N GLY A 242 2.98 -10.89 -1.27
CA GLY A 242 1.99 -10.48 -0.29
C GLY A 242 1.67 -11.54 0.77
N LEU A 243 1.57 -11.12 2.04
CA LEU A 243 0.95 -11.93 3.10
C LEU A 243 -0.58 -11.89 2.97
N CYS A 244 -1.12 -12.60 1.98
CA CYS A 244 -2.55 -12.62 1.69
C CYS A 244 -3.31 -13.64 2.57
N ASP A 245 -2.76 -14.84 2.73
CA ASP A 245 -3.33 -15.93 3.52
C ASP A 245 -2.25 -16.56 4.43
N PRO A 246 -2.21 -16.21 5.74
CA PRO A 246 -1.18 -16.71 6.65
C PRO A 246 -1.17 -18.24 6.82
N GLU A 247 -2.32 -18.91 6.69
CA GLU A 247 -2.40 -20.36 6.86
C GLU A 247 -1.71 -21.05 5.68
N LEU A 248 -2.09 -20.66 4.45
CA LEU A 248 -1.49 -21.19 3.23
C LEU A 248 -0.01 -20.83 3.06
N VAL A 249 0.39 -19.63 3.51
CA VAL A 249 1.80 -19.21 3.44
C VAL A 249 2.65 -20.07 4.38
N ASN A 250 2.20 -20.31 5.61
CA ASN A 250 2.94 -21.15 6.58
C ASN A 250 3.05 -22.62 6.16
N GLU A 251 2.06 -23.17 5.46
CA GLU A 251 2.12 -24.55 4.96
C GLU A 251 3.14 -24.73 3.81
N ASN A 252 3.41 -23.68 3.02
CA ASN A 252 4.29 -23.73 1.85
C ASN A 252 5.71 -23.16 2.07
N LEU A 253 6.00 -22.64 3.27
CA LEU A 253 7.25 -21.96 3.62
C LEU A 253 8.49 -22.88 3.61
N ASN A 254 8.31 -24.20 3.56
CA ASN A 254 9.42 -25.15 3.40
C ASN A 254 9.91 -25.33 1.95
N VAL A 255 9.25 -24.74 0.94
CA VAL A 255 9.59 -24.96 -0.49
C VAL A 255 9.73 -23.66 -1.29
N ALA A 256 9.12 -22.56 -0.87
CA ALA A 256 8.86 -21.40 -1.76
C ALA A 256 9.88 -20.24 -1.73
N CYS A 257 10.81 -20.16 -0.77
CA CYS A 257 11.64 -18.96 -0.59
C CYS A 257 12.71 -18.69 -1.66
N LEU A 258 12.95 -19.59 -2.63
CA LEU A 258 14.04 -19.46 -3.61
C LEU A 258 13.61 -18.94 -5.00
N GLU A 259 12.32 -18.93 -5.36
CA GLU A 259 11.88 -18.62 -6.74
C GLU A 259 11.27 -17.22 -6.93
N ILE A 260 11.05 -16.45 -5.86
CA ILE A 260 10.13 -15.31 -5.89
C ILE A 260 10.75 -13.99 -6.41
N MET A 261 12.08 -13.81 -6.30
CA MET A 261 12.76 -12.57 -6.71
C MET A 261 12.66 -12.24 -8.22
N ALA A 262 12.22 -13.18 -9.07
CA ALA A 262 12.16 -13.00 -10.52
C ALA A 262 10.81 -12.44 -11.05
N PHE A 263 9.74 -12.43 -10.25
CA PHE A 263 8.37 -12.23 -10.77
C PHE A 263 7.87 -10.77 -10.77
N LEU A 264 8.41 -9.89 -9.90
CA LEU A 264 7.98 -8.49 -9.81
C LEU A 264 8.13 -7.70 -11.11
N CYS A 265 9.12 -8.05 -11.94
CA CYS A 265 9.33 -7.42 -13.24
C CYS A 265 8.28 -7.87 -14.28
N PHE A 266 7.77 -9.11 -14.16
CA PHE A 266 6.91 -9.72 -15.18
C PHE A 266 5.44 -9.28 -15.06
N ASP A 267 4.92 -9.14 -13.83
CA ASP A 267 3.51 -8.75 -13.62
C ASP A 267 3.22 -7.29 -13.99
N MET A 268 4.19 -6.39 -13.82
CA MET A 268 4.08 -5.00 -14.29
C MET A 268 4.14 -4.86 -15.82
N LEU A 269 4.93 -5.71 -16.49
CA LEU A 269 4.94 -5.80 -17.96
C LEU A 269 3.58 -6.25 -18.52
N GLN A 270 2.85 -7.13 -17.82
CA GLN A 270 1.50 -7.56 -18.20
C GLN A 270 0.47 -6.42 -18.08
N LEU A 271 0.55 -5.58 -17.04
CA LEU A 271 -0.28 -4.38 -16.92
C LEU A 271 -0.05 -3.39 -18.07
N GLN A 272 1.18 -3.31 -18.59
CA GLN A 272 1.53 -2.49 -19.75
C GLN A 272 0.86 -2.96 -21.05
N HIS A 273 0.62 -4.27 -21.20
CA HIS A 273 -0.05 -4.86 -22.36
C HIS A 273 -1.58 -4.85 -22.27
N ALA A 274 -2.16 -4.76 -21.08
CA ALA A 274 -3.61 -4.67 -20.88
C ALA A 274 -4.23 -3.33 -21.32
N HIS A 275 -3.42 -2.35 -21.75
CA HIS A 275 -3.85 -1.00 -22.11
C HIS A 275 -4.50 -0.86 -23.51
N ASN A 276 -5.13 -1.91 -24.03
CA ASN A 276 -5.86 -1.94 -25.31
C ASN A 276 -7.29 -2.47 -25.17
N GLY A 277 -8.06 -1.94 -24.22
CA GLY A 277 -9.53 -1.95 -24.31
C GLY A 277 -10.26 -3.23 -23.87
N ALA A 278 -9.79 -3.94 -22.84
CA ALA A 278 -10.58 -5.00 -22.20
C ALA A 278 -10.84 -4.69 -20.72
N VAL A 279 -12.13 -4.62 -20.37
CA VAL A 279 -12.63 -4.45 -19.01
C VAL A 279 -12.20 -5.63 -18.14
N ILE A 280 -11.38 -5.42 -17.11
CA ILE A 280 -11.17 -6.43 -16.07
C ILE A 280 -12.28 -6.25 -15.04
N LYS A 281 -13.33 -7.08 -15.16
CA LYS A 281 -14.20 -7.43 -14.05
C LYS A 281 -13.33 -8.12 -12.99
N VAL A 282 -13.23 -7.55 -11.79
CA VAL A 282 -12.82 -8.33 -10.62
C VAL A 282 -13.98 -9.27 -10.30
N GLN A 283 -13.97 -10.46 -10.89
CA GLN A 283 -14.86 -11.54 -10.51
C GLN A 283 -14.06 -12.51 -9.66
N LEU A 284 -14.14 -12.33 -8.33
CA LEU A 284 -13.81 -13.37 -7.37
C LEU A 284 -14.86 -14.49 -7.54
N VAL A 285 -14.58 -15.45 -8.43
CA VAL A 285 -15.38 -16.67 -8.56
C VAL A 285 -15.00 -17.60 -7.42
N PHE A 286 -15.79 -17.58 -6.33
CA PHE A 286 -15.75 -18.62 -5.32
C PHE A 286 -16.43 -19.87 -5.87
N HIS A 287 -15.66 -20.86 -6.31
CA HIS A 287 -16.20 -22.18 -6.67
C HIS A 287 -15.98 -23.17 -5.52
N TYR A 288 -17.04 -23.40 -4.72
CA TYR A 288 -17.04 -24.41 -3.68
C TYR A 288 -17.26 -25.80 -4.29
N LEU A 289 -16.18 -26.52 -4.59
CA LEU A 289 -16.27 -27.93 -4.98
C LEU A 289 -16.23 -28.84 -3.76
N LYS A 290 -17.42 -29.20 -3.30
CA LYS A 290 -17.63 -30.27 -2.31
C LYS A 290 -17.31 -31.61 -2.98
N LYS A 291 -16.14 -32.20 -2.74
CA LYS A 291 -15.89 -33.61 -3.06
C LYS A 291 -15.38 -34.41 -1.87
N LYS A 292 -16.07 -35.53 -1.66
CA LYS A 292 -15.92 -36.53 -0.60
C LYS A 292 -14.50 -37.10 -0.54
N LYS A 293 -14.01 -37.23 0.70
CA LYS A 293 -12.89 -38.05 1.21
C LYS A 293 -11.47 -37.59 0.84
N GLY A 294 -10.77 -37.06 1.86
CA GLY A 294 -9.32 -36.89 1.91
C GLY A 294 -8.83 -35.55 1.36
N ILE A 295 -8.82 -34.51 2.20
CA ILE A 295 -8.42 -33.15 1.81
C ILE A 295 -6.89 -33.04 1.88
N ARG A 296 -6.25 -32.87 0.71
CA ARG A 296 -4.97 -32.20 0.52
C ARG A 296 -5.22 -31.05 -0.45
N CYS A 297 -5.22 -29.82 0.03
CA CYS A 297 -5.30 -28.64 -0.81
C CYS A 297 -3.86 -28.17 -1.14
N LEU A 298 -3.39 -28.46 -2.36
CA LEU A 298 -2.29 -27.70 -2.93
C LEU A 298 -2.84 -26.35 -3.39
N PHE A 299 -2.62 -25.30 -2.60
CA PHE A 299 -2.67 -23.92 -3.07
C PHE A 299 -1.24 -23.40 -3.19
N CYS A 300 -0.55 -23.90 -4.22
CA CYS A 300 0.55 -23.19 -4.84
C CYS A 300 0.01 -22.60 -6.14
N CYS A 301 0.38 -21.37 -6.42
CA CYS A 301 0.03 -20.60 -7.60
C CYS A 301 -0.16 -21.48 -8.85
N LYS A 302 -1.43 -21.78 -9.16
CA LYS A 302 -1.84 -22.26 -10.49
C LYS A 302 -2.78 -21.22 -11.09
N ILE A 303 -2.28 -19.99 -11.22
CA ILE A 303 -2.61 -19.16 -12.36
C ILE A 303 -1.68 -19.61 -13.49
N TYR A 304 -1.95 -20.81 -14.00
CA TYR A 304 -1.49 -21.20 -15.32
C TYR A 304 -2.70 -21.10 -16.24
N GLN A 305 -2.52 -20.31 -17.31
CA GLN A 305 -3.17 -20.51 -18.61
C GLN A 305 -4.57 -19.90 -18.83
N ILE A 306 -4.69 -18.56 -18.76
CA ILE A 306 -5.66 -17.80 -19.59
C ILE A 306 -5.01 -16.52 -20.13
N CYS A 307 -3.99 -16.67 -20.99
CA CYS A 307 -3.62 -15.58 -21.91
C CYS A 307 -2.86 -16.03 -23.17
N LEU A 308 -3.15 -17.23 -23.69
CA LEU A 308 -2.50 -17.72 -24.92
C LEU A 308 -3.42 -18.47 -25.90
N ILE A 309 -4.73 -18.26 -25.84
CA ILE A 309 -5.66 -18.70 -26.90
C ILE A 309 -6.57 -17.54 -27.27
N ASN A 310 -6.04 -16.62 -28.07
CA ASN A 310 -6.81 -15.94 -29.13
C ASN A 310 -5.95 -15.17 -30.15
N TYR A 311 -4.66 -15.50 -30.27
CA TYR A 311 -3.79 -14.93 -31.31
C TYR A 311 -3.35 -15.94 -32.39
N TYR A 312 -3.97 -17.13 -32.47
CA TYR A 312 -3.61 -18.14 -33.49
C TYR A 312 -4.78 -18.79 -34.24
N LEU A 313 -5.98 -18.18 -34.27
CA LEU A 313 -7.11 -18.71 -35.06
C LEU A 313 -7.79 -17.69 -35.98
N THR A 314 -7.06 -16.71 -36.50
CA THR A 314 -7.55 -15.82 -37.59
C THR A 314 -6.64 -15.77 -38.82
N LYS A 315 -5.84 -16.82 -39.05
CA LYS A 315 -5.31 -17.15 -40.37
C LYS A 315 -5.20 -18.66 -40.52
N ILE A 316 -6.26 -19.28 -41.02
CA ILE A 316 -6.30 -20.37 -42.03
C ILE A 316 -7.79 -20.66 -42.23
N ASN A 317 -8.37 -19.86 -43.14
CA ASN A 317 -9.42 -20.28 -44.06
C ASN A 317 -9.19 -19.44 -45.31
N LEU A 318 -8.17 -19.83 -46.06
CA LEU A 318 -8.10 -19.66 -47.49
C LEU A 318 -7.91 -21.08 -48.05
N ALA A 319 -8.91 -21.50 -48.83
CA ALA A 319 -9.12 -22.80 -49.48
C ALA A 319 -9.54 -23.96 -48.56
#